data_AF-A0A527GHU1-F1
#
_entry.id   AF-A0A527GHU1-F1
#
_cell.length_a   1.000
_cell.length_b   1.000
_cell.length_c   1.000
_cell.angle_alpha   90.00
_cell.angle_beta   90.00
_cell.angle_gamma   90.00
#
_symmetry.space_group_name_H-M   'P 1'
#
loop_
_entity.id
_entity.type
_entity.pdbx_description
1 polymer ?
#
loop_
_entity_poly.entity_id
_entity_poly.type
_entity_poly.pdbx_seq_one_letter_code
_entity_poly.pdbx_strand_id
1 'polypeptide(L)'
;MTTDTKFHPDTAWQADVRAGVRHVRDLASLPLSPAERAAAQAAAVKHKVRAPKAYLDLIDWNDPADPIRAQVIPSPQELEEVEGELDDPIADHDFSPVPRLTHRHADRVLLFPTYQCAVYCRFCFRKESLTSIGRGYTHEALEPALAYILDHPEIREVILTGGDPLSLPDKALAEIFARIEAIPHIRLLRIHTRVPVVLPSRIT
;
A
#
# COMPACT_ATOMS: atom_id res chain seq x y z
N MET A 1 -12.68 -4.25 -42.72
CA MET A 1 -12.62 -3.28 -41.62
C MET A 1 -12.74 -4.05 -40.32
N THR A 2 -11.61 -4.56 -39.83
CA THR A 2 -11.50 -5.24 -38.54
C THR A 2 -10.54 -4.40 -37.72
N THR A 3 -11.07 -3.53 -36.88
CA THR A 3 -10.29 -2.78 -35.91
C THR A 3 -9.88 -3.74 -34.81
N ASP A 4 -8.69 -4.31 -34.98
CA ASP A 4 -7.94 -5.03 -33.97
C ASP A 4 -7.56 -4.04 -32.85
N THR A 5 -8.50 -3.78 -31.95
CA THR A 5 -8.23 -3.05 -30.71
C THR A 5 -7.76 -4.07 -29.69
N LYS A 6 -6.45 -4.32 -29.69
CA LYS A 6 -5.80 -5.03 -28.59
C LYS A 6 -6.05 -4.24 -27.31
N PHE A 7 -7.01 -4.69 -26.51
CA PHE A 7 -7.19 -4.23 -25.14
C PHE A 7 -5.89 -4.54 -24.39
N HIS A 8 -5.21 -3.50 -23.88
CA HIS A 8 -4.09 -3.62 -22.94
C HIS A 8 -4.55 -3.05 -21.60
N PRO A 9 -5.38 -3.80 -20.84
CA PRO A 9 -6.00 -3.31 -19.61
C PRO A 9 -4.96 -2.90 -18.56
N ASP A 10 -3.78 -3.51 -18.62
CA ASP A 10 -2.64 -3.29 -17.74
C ASP A 10 -1.68 -2.16 -18.18
N THR A 11 -2.16 -1.11 -18.84
CA THR A 11 -1.28 0.02 -19.20
C THR A 11 -1.72 1.36 -18.63
N ALA A 12 -3.03 1.55 -18.42
CA ALA A 12 -3.60 2.82 -17.99
C ALA A 12 -3.17 3.19 -16.56
N TRP A 13 -3.39 2.30 -15.59
CA TRP A 13 -3.07 2.59 -14.19
C TRP A 13 -1.56 2.65 -13.94
N GLN A 14 -0.76 1.85 -14.63
CA GLN A 14 0.70 1.93 -14.54
C GLN A 14 1.22 3.24 -15.13
N ALA A 15 0.54 3.81 -16.15
CA ALA A 15 0.89 5.12 -16.67
C ALA A 15 0.61 6.23 -15.65
N ASP A 16 -0.54 6.20 -14.97
CA ASP A 16 -0.86 7.14 -13.88
C ASP A 16 0.15 7.07 -12.73
N VAL A 17 0.57 5.85 -12.38
CA VAL A 17 1.63 5.64 -11.39
C VAL A 17 2.98 6.20 -11.87
N ARG A 18 3.34 6.00 -13.14
CA ARG A 18 4.60 6.51 -13.71
C ARG A 18 4.63 8.03 -13.84
N ALA A 19 3.50 8.66 -14.11
CA ALA A 19 3.35 10.10 -14.26
C ALA A 19 3.21 10.84 -12.93
N GLY A 20 2.96 10.13 -11.82
CA GLY A 20 2.93 10.70 -10.48
C GLY A 20 4.29 10.76 -9.78
N VAL A 21 4.26 10.87 -8.46
CA VAL A 21 5.44 10.80 -7.59
C VAL A 21 5.67 9.35 -7.17
N ARG A 22 6.87 8.80 -7.43
CA ARG A 22 7.26 7.44 -7.00
C ARG A 22 8.44 7.45 -6.04
N HIS A 23 9.27 8.49 -6.11
CA HIS A 23 10.48 8.67 -5.34
C HIS A 23 10.66 10.13 -4.92
N VAL A 24 11.54 10.37 -3.95
CA VAL A 24 11.89 11.71 -3.43
C VAL A 24 12.22 12.70 -4.57
N ARG A 25 12.97 12.27 -5.58
CA ARG A 25 13.35 13.11 -6.73
C ARG A 25 12.14 13.60 -7.54
N ASP A 26 11.05 12.83 -7.57
CA ASP A 26 9.88 13.18 -8.36
C ASP A 26 9.10 14.33 -7.71
N LEU A 27 9.38 14.67 -6.43
CA LEU A 27 8.87 15.91 -5.82
C LEU A 27 9.31 17.15 -6.60
N ALA A 28 10.38 17.08 -7.41
CA ALA A 28 10.86 18.19 -8.24
C ALA A 28 9.87 18.62 -9.34
N SER A 29 8.94 17.76 -9.75
CA SER A 29 7.95 18.11 -10.77
C SER A 29 6.71 18.82 -10.22
N LEU A 30 6.54 18.83 -8.89
CA LEU A 30 5.37 19.45 -8.24
C LEU A 30 5.53 20.97 -8.13
N PRO A 31 4.43 21.75 -8.11
CA PRO A 31 4.45 23.20 -7.95
C PRO A 31 4.64 23.60 -6.47
N LEU A 32 5.72 23.14 -5.86
CA LEU A 32 6.16 23.51 -4.51
C LEU A 32 7.16 24.67 -4.56
N SER A 33 7.11 25.58 -3.60
CA SER A 33 8.19 26.55 -3.42
C SER A 33 9.53 25.85 -3.13
N PRO A 34 10.68 26.49 -3.38
CA PRO A 34 11.98 25.90 -3.08
C PRO A 34 12.13 25.42 -1.62
N ALA A 35 11.59 26.20 -0.67
CA ALA A 35 11.63 25.87 0.74
C ALA A 35 10.76 24.65 1.09
N GLU A 36 9.51 24.62 0.63
CA GLU A 36 8.61 23.47 0.84
C GLU A 36 9.17 22.19 0.23
N ARG A 37 9.75 22.31 -0.97
CA ARG A 37 10.35 21.17 -1.66
C ARG A 37 11.54 20.61 -0.89
N ALA A 38 12.42 21.47 -0.39
CA ALA A 38 13.56 21.05 0.42
C ALA A 38 13.11 20.36 1.72
N ALA A 39 12.11 20.92 2.40
CA ALA A 39 11.54 20.32 3.61
C ALA A 39 10.88 18.96 3.33
N ALA A 40 10.07 18.86 2.27
CA ALA A 40 9.44 17.63 1.85
C ALA A 40 10.48 16.56 1.45
N GLN A 41 11.55 16.96 0.77
CA GLN A 41 12.64 16.04 0.41
C GLN A 41 13.35 15.50 1.65
N ALA A 42 13.63 16.35 2.65
CA ALA A 42 14.24 15.93 3.91
C ALA A 42 13.35 14.92 4.66
N ALA A 43 12.06 15.21 4.80
CA ALA A 43 11.10 14.28 5.40
C ALA A 43 11.00 12.97 4.61
N ALA A 44 11.05 13.04 3.28
CA ALA A 44 10.93 11.87 2.41
C ALA A 44 12.14 10.91 2.46
N VAL A 45 13.26 11.33 3.05
CA VAL A 45 14.41 10.45 3.32
C VAL A 45 14.05 9.43 4.40
N LYS A 46 13.46 9.87 5.54
CA LYS A 46 12.96 8.97 6.59
C LYS A 46 11.70 8.24 6.11
N HIS A 47 10.82 8.97 5.43
CA HIS A 47 9.47 8.52 5.13
C HIS A 47 9.14 8.57 3.65
N LYS A 48 9.31 7.44 2.95
CA LYS A 48 9.11 7.32 1.49
C LYS A 48 7.84 8.03 1.00
N VAL A 49 7.94 8.65 -0.17
CA VAL A 49 6.83 9.33 -0.83
C VAL A 49 6.37 8.55 -2.06
N ARG A 50 5.06 8.47 -2.25
CA ARG A 50 4.43 7.93 -3.46
C ARG A 50 3.01 8.46 -3.58
N ALA A 51 2.64 9.00 -4.74
CA ALA A 51 1.30 9.46 -5.04
C ALA A 51 1.05 9.34 -6.55
N PRO A 52 0.03 8.59 -7.01
CA PRO A 52 -0.31 8.51 -8.42
C PRO A 52 -0.78 9.86 -8.97
N LYS A 53 -0.60 10.07 -10.28
CA LYS A 53 -1.01 11.32 -10.95
C LYS A 53 -2.48 11.64 -10.68
N ALA A 54 -3.37 10.65 -10.82
CA ALA A 54 -4.81 10.82 -10.63
C ALA A 54 -5.18 11.43 -9.25
N TYR A 55 -4.41 11.13 -8.20
CA TYR A 55 -4.64 11.69 -6.87
C TYR A 55 -4.00 13.07 -6.69
N LEU A 56 -2.85 13.30 -7.32
CA LEU A 56 -2.18 14.62 -7.33
C LEU A 56 -2.97 15.67 -8.12
N ASP A 57 -3.68 15.25 -9.17
CA ASP A 57 -4.54 16.13 -9.98
C ASP A 57 -5.74 16.69 -9.21
N LEU A 58 -6.08 16.10 -8.05
CA LEU A 58 -7.17 16.57 -7.19
C LEU A 58 -6.74 17.72 -6.26
N ILE A 59 -5.43 17.98 -6.13
CA ILE A 59 -4.90 19.00 -5.23
C ILE A 59 -5.11 20.40 -5.82
N ASP A 60 -5.71 21.31 -5.06
CA ASP A 60 -5.59 22.74 -5.36
C ASP A 60 -4.22 23.26 -4.91
N TRP A 61 -3.32 23.42 -5.89
CA TRP A 61 -1.95 23.89 -5.61
C TRP A 61 -1.86 25.36 -5.21
N ASN A 62 -2.96 26.12 -5.30
CA ASN A 62 -3.01 27.49 -4.79
C ASN A 62 -3.41 27.54 -3.30
N ASP A 63 -3.88 26.43 -2.73
CA ASP A 63 -4.20 26.30 -1.31
C ASP A 63 -3.13 25.44 -0.58
N PRO A 64 -2.21 26.07 0.19
CA PRO A 64 -1.25 25.33 1.00
C PRO A 64 -1.90 24.39 2.03
N ALA A 65 -3.15 24.65 2.42
CA ALA A 65 -3.93 23.85 3.36
C ALA A 65 -4.82 22.80 2.69
N ASP A 66 -4.67 22.57 1.37
CA ASP A 66 -5.45 21.56 0.65
C ASP A 66 -5.39 20.20 1.37
N PRO A 67 -6.54 19.58 1.69
CA PRO A 67 -6.58 18.39 2.51
C PRO A 67 -6.03 17.15 1.81
N ILE A 68 -6.00 17.11 0.47
CA ILE A 68 -5.41 16.01 -0.30
C ILE A 68 -3.89 16.16 -0.29
N ARG A 69 -3.37 17.39 -0.45
CA ARG A 69 -1.96 17.75 -0.31
C ARG A 69 -1.40 17.27 1.02
N ALA A 70 -2.09 17.59 2.13
CA ALA A 70 -1.68 17.20 3.48
C ALA A 70 -1.58 15.67 3.66
N GLN A 71 -2.31 14.88 2.87
CA GLN A 71 -2.29 13.42 2.97
C GLN A 71 -1.14 12.76 2.22
N VAL A 72 -0.46 13.45 1.30
CA VAL A 72 0.56 12.82 0.43
C VAL A 72 1.87 13.58 0.31
N ILE A 73 1.91 14.89 0.59
CA ILE A 73 3.14 15.67 0.55
C ILE A 73 3.85 15.56 1.90
N PRO A 74 5.11 15.09 1.95
CA PRO A 74 5.86 14.97 3.18
C PRO A 74 6.05 16.31 3.88
N SER A 75 5.91 16.29 5.20
CA SER A 75 6.02 17.46 6.06
C SER A 75 7.19 17.29 7.04
N PRO A 76 7.93 18.37 7.38
CA PRO A 76 9.00 18.30 8.37
C PRO A 76 8.51 17.87 9.76
N GLN A 77 7.24 18.12 10.10
CA GLN A 77 6.61 17.68 11.34
C GLN A 77 6.57 16.15 11.47
N GLU A 78 6.66 15.39 10.36
CA GLU A 78 6.78 13.93 10.43
C GLU A 78 8.11 13.46 11.04
N LEU A 79 9.09 14.37 11.19
CA LEU A 79 10.39 14.08 11.79
C LEU A 79 10.44 14.43 13.28
N GLU A 80 9.39 15.06 13.80
CA GLU A 80 9.26 15.40 15.22
C GLU A 80 8.67 14.19 15.94
N GLU A 81 9.47 13.57 16.81
CA GLU A 81 9.00 12.49 17.68
C GLU A 81 8.36 13.11 18.94
N VAL A 82 7.15 12.67 19.28
CA VAL A 82 6.43 13.14 20.47
C VAL A 82 6.31 12.05 21.54
N GLU A 83 6.19 12.47 22.80
CA GLU A 83 6.01 11.54 23.91
C GLU A 83 4.77 10.67 23.71
N GLY A 84 4.94 9.35 23.82
CA GLY A 84 3.88 8.37 23.62
C GLY A 84 3.76 7.81 22.20
N GLU A 85 4.59 8.27 21.25
CA GLU A 85 4.71 7.59 19.96
C GLU A 85 5.30 6.19 20.12
N LEU A 86 4.76 5.25 19.34
CA LEU A 86 5.16 3.85 19.31
C LEU A 86 5.41 3.43 17.87
N ASP A 87 6.49 2.69 17.64
CA ASP A 87 6.82 2.15 16.31
C ASP A 87 5.77 1.15 15.80
N ASP A 88 5.12 0.43 16.72
CA ASP A 88 4.02 -0.50 16.46
C ASP A 88 2.82 -0.16 17.35
N PRO A 89 2.06 0.91 17.01
CA PRO A 89 1.00 1.45 17.86
C PRO A 89 -0.20 0.50 17.99
N ILE A 90 -0.26 -0.56 17.18
CA ILE A 90 -1.32 -1.55 17.20
C ILE A 90 -0.85 -2.93 17.60
N ALA A 91 0.43 -3.11 17.95
CA ALA A 91 1.03 -4.40 18.31
C ALA A 91 0.91 -5.48 17.20
N ASP A 92 1.03 -5.11 15.92
CA ASP A 92 1.04 -6.09 14.83
C ASP A 92 2.13 -7.16 15.02
N HIS A 93 3.30 -6.81 15.56
CA HIS A 93 4.40 -7.75 15.83
C HIS A 93 4.04 -8.80 16.88
N ASP A 94 3.41 -8.39 17.99
CA ASP A 94 3.02 -9.31 19.07
C ASP A 94 1.97 -10.33 18.62
N PHE A 95 1.16 -9.97 17.63
CA PHE A 95 0.13 -10.84 17.03
C PHE A 95 0.58 -11.49 15.72
N SER A 96 1.89 -11.52 15.42
CA SER A 96 2.44 -12.08 14.19
C SER A 96 3.09 -13.46 14.42
N PRO A 97 2.32 -14.57 14.41
CA PRO A 97 2.87 -15.90 14.69
C PRO A 97 3.86 -16.38 13.62
N VAL A 98 3.74 -15.87 12.40
CA VAL A 98 4.64 -16.13 11.27
C VAL A 98 4.80 -14.86 10.44
N PRO A 99 5.88 -14.71 9.64
CA PRO A 99 6.05 -13.55 8.78
C PRO A 99 4.84 -13.32 7.86
N ARG A 100 4.52 -12.04 7.61
CA ARG A 100 3.44 -11.59 6.71
C ARG A 100 2.03 -12.04 7.13
N LEU A 101 1.83 -12.36 8.40
CA LEU A 101 0.51 -12.71 8.92
C LEU A 101 0.32 -12.16 10.33
N THR A 102 -0.81 -11.51 10.57
CA THR A 102 -1.26 -11.13 11.91
C THR A 102 -2.53 -11.90 12.25
N HIS A 103 -2.52 -12.61 13.38
CA HIS A 103 -3.66 -13.36 13.90
C HIS A 103 -4.05 -12.85 15.28
N ARG A 104 -4.92 -11.84 15.31
CA ARG A 104 -5.44 -11.24 16.55
C ARG A 104 -6.82 -11.76 16.95
N HIS A 105 -7.61 -12.14 15.96
CA HIS A 105 -9.01 -12.53 16.14
C HIS A 105 -9.17 -14.00 15.83
N ALA A 106 -9.99 -14.69 16.62
CA ALA A 106 -10.09 -16.15 16.59
C ALA A 106 -10.44 -16.77 15.22
N ASP A 107 -11.13 -16.05 14.34
CA ASP A 107 -11.65 -16.57 13.07
C ASP A 107 -11.11 -15.86 11.82
N ARG A 108 -10.17 -14.92 11.97
CA ARG A 108 -9.67 -14.14 10.84
C ARG A 108 -8.25 -13.66 10.99
N VAL A 109 -7.56 -13.58 9.86
CA VAL A 109 -6.17 -13.12 9.78
C VAL A 109 -6.00 -11.95 8.82
N LEU A 110 -5.01 -11.12 9.11
CA LEU A 110 -4.45 -10.19 8.13
C LEU A 110 -3.30 -10.88 7.41
N LEU A 111 -3.33 -10.90 6.08
CA LEU A 111 -2.28 -11.44 5.23
C LEU A 111 -1.64 -10.28 4.45
N PHE A 112 -0.30 -10.23 4.46
CA PHE A 112 0.49 -9.11 3.94
C PHE A 112 1.26 -9.50 2.66
N PRO A 113 0.59 -9.62 1.49
CA PRO A 113 1.25 -10.01 0.24
C PRO A 113 2.28 -9.00 -0.23
N THR A 114 2.11 -7.73 0.14
CA THR A 114 3.05 -6.65 -0.19
C THR A 114 3.10 -5.61 0.91
N TYR A 115 4.24 -4.95 1.03
CA TYR A 115 4.42 -3.75 1.86
C TYR A 115 4.45 -2.46 1.03
N GLN A 116 4.26 -2.57 -0.28
CA GLN A 116 4.09 -1.41 -1.16
C GLN A 116 2.63 -0.97 -1.20
N CYS A 117 2.40 0.33 -1.20
CA CYS A 117 1.08 0.93 -1.42
C CYS A 117 1.04 1.62 -2.79
N ALA A 118 -0.15 1.81 -3.37
CA ALA A 118 -0.32 2.69 -4.54
C ALA A 118 -0.03 4.16 -4.19
N VAL A 119 -0.35 4.57 -2.96
CA VAL A 119 -0.09 5.88 -2.36
C VAL A 119 0.51 5.70 -0.96
N TYR A 120 1.49 6.50 -0.58
CA TYR A 120 2.00 6.52 0.80
C TYR A 120 1.35 7.67 1.57
N CYS A 121 0.33 7.35 2.35
CA CYS A 121 -0.38 8.28 3.21
C CYS A 121 0.57 8.84 4.28
N ARG A 122 0.54 10.15 4.52
CA ARG A 122 1.34 10.79 5.58
C ARG A 122 0.91 10.38 6.99
N PHE A 123 -0.34 9.98 7.14
CA PHE A 123 -0.96 9.51 8.38
C PHE A 123 -0.96 7.97 8.54
N CYS A 124 -0.16 7.24 7.76
CA CYS A 124 -0.15 5.78 7.85
C CYS A 124 0.40 5.30 9.21
N PHE A 125 -0.40 4.60 10.00
CA PHE A 125 0.04 4.04 11.29
C PHE A 125 0.97 2.82 11.16
N ARG A 126 1.23 2.33 9.93
CA ARG A 126 2.20 1.25 9.62
C ARG A 126 3.43 1.76 8.86
N LYS A 127 3.63 3.08 8.84
CA LYS A 127 4.66 3.74 8.03
C LYS A 127 6.08 3.26 8.36
N GLU A 128 6.38 2.97 9.62
CA GLU A 128 7.68 2.45 10.04
C GLU A 128 7.88 0.96 9.67
N SER A 129 6.87 0.13 9.90
CA SER A 129 6.91 -1.31 9.61
C SER A 129 6.95 -1.60 8.10
N LEU A 130 6.31 -0.77 7.27
CA LEU A 130 6.21 -1.00 5.81
C LEU A 130 7.41 -0.46 5.02
N THR A 131 8.15 0.50 5.57
CA THR A 131 9.28 1.13 4.85
C THR A 131 10.60 0.37 5.01
N SER A 132 10.73 -0.43 6.07
CA SER A 132 11.90 -1.23 6.45
C SER A 132 11.93 -2.62 5.80
N ILE A 133 10.78 -3.20 5.42
CA ILE A 133 10.68 -4.57 4.91
C ILE A 133 10.66 -4.60 3.37
N GLY A 134 11.36 -5.58 2.78
CA GLY A 134 11.63 -5.73 1.34
C GLY A 134 10.42 -5.55 0.41
N ARG A 135 10.72 -5.10 -0.83
CA ARG A 135 9.81 -4.33 -1.68
C ARG A 135 8.75 -5.10 -2.48
N GLY A 136 8.59 -6.42 -2.36
CA GLY A 136 7.70 -7.15 -3.28
C GLY A 136 7.07 -8.41 -2.71
N TYR A 137 6.01 -8.83 -3.38
CA TYR A 137 5.51 -10.21 -3.30
C TYR A 137 6.56 -11.16 -3.90
N THR A 138 6.89 -12.23 -3.18
CA THR A 138 7.50 -13.43 -3.74
C THR A 138 6.68 -14.62 -3.26
N HIS A 139 6.61 -15.70 -4.06
CA HIS A 139 5.85 -16.89 -3.69
C HIS A 139 6.31 -17.44 -2.35
N GLU A 140 7.63 -17.53 -2.18
CA GLU A 140 8.30 -18.11 -1.01
C GLU A 140 8.00 -17.31 0.26
N ALA A 141 7.80 -16.00 0.13
CA ALA A 141 7.57 -15.14 1.28
C ALA A 141 6.18 -15.35 1.91
N LEU A 142 5.19 -15.88 1.17
CA LEU A 142 3.86 -16.18 1.70
C LEU A 142 3.69 -17.62 2.19
N GLU A 143 4.64 -18.52 1.90
CA GLU A 143 4.53 -19.92 2.32
C GLU A 143 4.27 -20.10 3.82
N PRO A 144 5.01 -19.42 4.74
CA PRO A 144 4.77 -19.61 6.17
C PRO A 144 3.36 -19.17 6.58
N ALA A 145 2.86 -18.07 6.01
CA ALA A 145 1.54 -17.54 6.29
C ALA A 145 0.42 -18.46 5.76
N LEU A 146 0.57 -18.99 4.55
CA LEU A 146 -0.43 -19.86 3.95
C LEU A 146 -0.45 -21.25 4.60
N ALA A 147 0.71 -21.79 4.99
CA ALA A 147 0.80 -23.00 5.79
C ALA A 147 0.14 -22.81 7.16
N TYR A 148 0.41 -21.68 7.83
CA TYR A 148 -0.27 -21.34 9.09
C TYR A 148 -1.79 -21.31 8.91
N ILE A 149 -2.30 -20.63 7.88
CA ILE A 149 -3.75 -20.58 7.64
C ILE A 149 -4.32 -21.98 7.40
N LEU A 150 -3.63 -22.83 6.63
CA LEU A 150 -4.05 -24.20 6.35
C LEU A 150 -4.14 -25.06 7.63
N ASP A 151 -3.21 -24.89 8.56
CA ASP A 151 -3.14 -25.69 9.80
C ASP A 151 -4.13 -25.21 10.90
N HIS A 152 -4.78 -24.06 10.71
CA HIS A 152 -5.67 -23.43 11.69
C HIS A 152 -7.13 -23.38 11.16
N PRO A 153 -7.91 -24.46 11.34
CA PRO A 153 -9.25 -24.62 10.76
C PRO A 153 -10.32 -23.69 11.35
N GLU A 154 -10.02 -23.02 12.47
CA GLU A 154 -10.85 -21.98 13.06
C GLU A 154 -10.88 -20.69 12.22
N ILE A 155 -9.84 -20.44 11.41
CA ILE A 155 -9.78 -19.28 10.51
C ILE A 155 -10.82 -19.47 9.40
N ARG A 156 -11.72 -18.49 9.23
CA ARG A 156 -12.75 -18.50 8.17
C ARG A 156 -12.58 -17.34 7.20
N GLU A 157 -11.91 -16.27 7.61
CA GLU A 157 -11.68 -15.08 6.80
C GLU A 157 -10.20 -14.75 6.66
N VAL A 158 -9.77 -14.53 5.42
CA VAL A 158 -8.45 -13.94 5.12
C VAL A 158 -8.67 -12.52 4.62
N ILE A 159 -7.99 -11.57 5.25
CA ILE A 159 -8.01 -10.16 4.86
C ILE A 159 -6.67 -9.81 4.23
N LEU A 160 -6.66 -9.59 2.91
CA LEU A 160 -5.49 -9.08 2.21
C LEU A 160 -5.29 -7.61 2.53
N THR A 161 -4.10 -7.29 3.05
CA THR A 161 -3.73 -5.95 3.48
C THR A 161 -2.22 -5.72 3.32
N GLY A 162 -1.61 -4.95 4.23
CA GLY A 162 -0.20 -4.62 4.28
C GLY A 162 0.04 -3.21 3.81
N GLY A 163 0.73 -3.06 2.68
CA GLY A 163 0.76 -1.79 1.99
C GLY A 163 -0.59 -1.51 1.33
N ASP A 164 -0.73 -1.91 0.08
CA ASP A 164 -2.02 -1.95 -0.61
C ASP A 164 -1.99 -3.16 -1.57
N PRO A 165 -2.82 -4.19 -1.37
CA PRO A 165 -2.83 -5.39 -2.21
C PRO A 165 -3.03 -5.08 -3.69
N LEU A 166 -3.86 -4.08 -4.02
CA LEU A 166 -4.15 -3.73 -5.41
C LEU A 166 -3.00 -2.97 -6.11
N SER A 167 -1.90 -2.71 -5.40
CA SER A 167 -0.65 -2.28 -6.02
C SER A 167 0.09 -3.42 -6.75
N LEU A 168 -0.31 -4.67 -6.52
CA LEU A 168 0.23 -5.84 -7.21
C LEU A 168 -0.36 -6.00 -8.62
N PRO A 169 0.42 -6.56 -9.57
CA PRO A 169 -0.09 -6.96 -10.87
C PRO A 169 -1.19 -8.04 -10.75
N ASP A 170 -2.11 -8.08 -11.71
CA ASP A 170 -3.22 -9.05 -11.73
C ASP A 170 -2.76 -10.50 -11.62
N LYS A 171 -1.66 -10.85 -12.27
CA LYS A 171 -1.08 -12.20 -12.21
C LYS A 171 -0.76 -12.62 -10.76
N ALA A 172 -0.12 -11.74 -9.99
CA ALA A 172 0.24 -12.04 -8.61
C ALA A 172 -1.02 -12.15 -7.72
N LEU A 173 -2.01 -11.29 -7.93
CA LEU A 173 -3.28 -11.37 -7.21
C LEU A 173 -4.03 -12.66 -7.52
N ALA A 174 -4.11 -13.05 -8.79
CA ALA A 174 -4.75 -14.30 -9.20
C ALA A 174 -4.09 -15.53 -8.56
N GLU A 175 -2.75 -15.56 -8.51
CA GLU A 175 -2.01 -16.62 -7.82
C GLU A 175 -2.31 -16.65 -6.32
N ILE A 176 -2.30 -15.50 -5.64
CA ILE A 176 -2.64 -15.41 -4.22
C ILE A 176 -4.08 -15.89 -3.96
N PHE A 177 -5.04 -15.46 -4.78
CA PHE A 177 -6.44 -15.82 -4.62
C PHE A 177 -6.64 -17.33 -4.81
N ALA A 178 -6.07 -17.92 -5.85
CA ALA A 178 -6.17 -19.35 -6.10
C ALA A 178 -5.60 -20.18 -4.93
N ARG A 179 -4.51 -19.72 -4.32
CA ARG A 179 -3.91 -20.39 -3.16
C ARG A 179 -4.77 -20.31 -1.90
N ILE A 180 -5.42 -19.17 -1.67
CA ILE A 180 -6.33 -18.99 -0.52
C ILE A 180 -7.62 -19.79 -0.74
N GLU A 181 -8.17 -19.78 -1.95
CA GLU A 181 -9.39 -20.51 -2.34
C GLU A 181 -9.20 -22.03 -2.21
N ALA A 182 -7.99 -22.53 -2.41
CA ALA A 182 -7.66 -23.94 -2.21
C ALA A 182 -7.71 -24.40 -0.73
N ILE A 183 -7.80 -23.47 0.24
CA ILE A 183 -7.85 -23.79 1.67
C ILE A 183 -9.32 -24.08 2.08
N PRO A 184 -9.69 -25.33 2.42
CA PRO A 184 -11.10 -25.75 2.50
C PRO A 184 -11.96 -25.01 3.52
N HIS A 185 -11.37 -24.53 4.61
CA HIS A 185 -12.08 -23.87 5.70
C HIS A 185 -12.28 -22.36 5.50
N ILE A 186 -11.63 -21.76 4.49
CA ILE A 186 -11.78 -20.34 4.20
C ILE A 186 -13.10 -20.09 3.47
N ARG A 187 -13.86 -19.13 3.98
CA ARG A 187 -15.22 -18.78 3.55
C ARG A 187 -15.27 -17.39 2.93
N LEU A 188 -14.37 -16.50 3.34
CA LEU A 188 -14.36 -15.10 2.96
C LEU A 188 -12.94 -14.62 2.69
N LEU A 189 -12.76 -14.00 1.53
CA LEU A 189 -11.57 -13.22 1.20
C LEU A 189 -11.97 -11.75 1.13
N ARG A 190 -11.37 -10.91 1.97
CA ARG A 190 -11.57 -9.46 1.97
C ARG A 190 -10.31 -8.76 1.51
N ILE A 191 -10.46 -7.66 0.78
CA ILE A 191 -9.33 -6.83 0.33
C ILE A 191 -9.44 -5.47 1.01
N HIS A 192 -8.40 -5.08 1.76
CA HIS A 192 -8.24 -3.73 2.29
C HIS A 192 -7.36 -2.93 1.33
N THR A 193 -7.96 -1.97 0.63
CA THR A 193 -7.28 -1.18 -0.39
C THR A 193 -7.78 0.27 -0.39
N ARG A 194 -6.88 1.21 -0.71
CA ARG A 194 -7.21 2.62 -0.92
C ARG A 194 -7.28 2.97 -2.41
N VAL A 195 -6.94 2.02 -3.29
CA VAL A 195 -6.84 2.19 -4.74
C VAL A 195 -8.08 2.82 -5.37
N PRO A 196 -9.34 2.47 -5.03
CA PRO A 196 -10.51 3.10 -5.64
C PRO A 196 -10.53 4.63 -5.51
N VAL A 197 -9.90 5.18 -4.47
CA VAL A 197 -9.82 6.62 -4.23
C VAL A 197 -8.60 7.24 -4.91
N VAL A 198 -7.44 6.58 -4.85
CA VAL A 198 -6.16 7.21 -5.25
C VAL A 198 -5.66 6.82 -6.64
N LEU A 199 -6.20 5.74 -7.20
CA LEU A 199 -5.81 5.20 -8.50
C LEU A 199 -7.01 4.46 -9.10
N PRO A 200 -8.13 5.15 -9.38
CA PRO A 200 -9.36 4.51 -9.84
C PRO A 200 -9.19 3.73 -11.15
N SER A 201 -8.24 4.12 -12.01
CA SER A 201 -7.91 3.43 -13.27
C SER A 201 -7.40 2.00 -13.10
N ARG A 202 -7.03 1.58 -11.88
CA ARG A 202 -6.64 0.19 -11.55
C ARG A 202 -7.84 -0.76 -11.44
N ILE A 203 -9.05 -0.22 -11.27
CA ILE A 203 -10.28 -0.99 -11.17
C ILE A 203 -10.82 -1.20 -12.59
N THR A 204 -10.65 -2.41 -13.12
CA THR A 204 -10.92 -2.79 -14.52
C THR A 204 -11.73 -4.07 -14.62
#